data_AF-A0A844MKI2-F1
#
_entry.id   AF-A0A844MKI2-F1
#
_cell.length_a   1.000
_cell.length_b   1.000
_cell.length_c   1.000
_cell.angle_alpha   90.00
_cell.angle_beta   90.00
_cell.angle_gamma   90.00
#
_symmetry.space_group_name_H-M   'P 1'
#
loop_
_entity.id
_entity.type
_entity.pdbx_description
1 polymer ?
#
loop_
_entity_poly.entity_id
_entity_poly.type
_entity_poly.pdbx_seq_one_letter_code
_entity_poly.pdbx_strand_id
1 'polypeptide(L)' 'MINTEVVLRNEVQHLAEEAFHHKLISGYGDGPNSNEYQIVFQGKPRHFSLEEARSFLCELLFDNPILNS' A
#
# COMPACT_ATOMS: atom_id res chain seq x y z
N MET A 1 -2.07 1.58 25.23
CA MET A 1 -1.94 0.42 24.32
C MET A 1 -1.69 0.98 22.93
N ILE A 2 -0.57 0.62 22.31
CA ILE A 2 -0.35 0.95 20.90
C ILE A 2 -1.36 0.09 20.13
N ASN A 3 -2.31 0.72 19.43
CA ASN A 3 -3.31 -0.01 18.67
C ASN A 3 -2.61 -0.66 17.47
N THR A 4 -2.59 -1.99 17.41
CA THR A 4 -1.91 -2.77 16.37
C THR A 4 -2.39 -2.40 14.96
N GLU A 5 -3.65 -2.02 14.83
CA GLU A 5 -4.24 -1.53 13.57
C GLU A 5 -3.64 -0.20 13.12
N VAL A 6 -3.32 0.71 14.06
CA VAL A 6 -2.68 1.99 13.76
C VAL A 6 -1.24 1.78 13.31
N VAL A 7 -0.52 0.85 13.93
CA VAL A 7 0.85 0.50 13.51
C VAL A 7 0.84 -0.06 12.10
N LEU A 8 -0.07 -1.00 11.82
CA LEU A 8 -0.19 -1.60 10.50
C LEU A 8 -0.60 -0.57 9.44
N ARG A 9 -1.52 0.34 9.76
CA ARG A 9 -1.92 1.43 8.85
C ARG A 9 -0.74 2.35 8.51
N ASN A 10 0.07 2.72 9.51
CA ASN A 10 1.25 3.55 9.27
C ASN A 10 2.28 2.84 8.37
N GLU A 11 2.45 1.52 8.55
CA GLU A 11 3.32 0.71 7.69
C GLU A 11 2.80 0.68 6.24
N VAL A 12 1.50 0.42 6.05
CA VAL A 12 0.84 0.44 4.73
C VAL A 12 0.98 1.81 4.07
N GLN A 13 0.81 2.89 4.84
CA GLN A 13 0.96 4.25 4.33
C GLN A 13 2.37 4.52 3.83
N HIS A 14 3.39 4.13 4.60
CA HIS A 14 4.78 4.28 4.20
C HIS A 14 5.11 3.50 2.92
N LEU A 15 4.66 2.24 2.82
CA LEU A 15 4.86 1.43 1.62
C LEU A 15 4.14 2.03 0.39
N ALA A 16 2.94 2.59 0.59
CA ALA A 16 2.18 3.21 -0.50
C ALA A 16 2.85 4.50 -0.99
N GLU A 17 3.40 5.31 -0.07
CA GLU A 17 4.18 6.49 -0.40
C GLU A 17 5.41 6.13 -1.25
N GLU A 18 6.19 5.12 -0.83
CA GLU A 18 7.32 4.64 -1.61
C GLU A 18 6.89 4.11 -2.99
N ALA A 19 5.86 3.27 -3.04
CA ALA A 19 5.35 2.74 -4.32
C ALA A 19 4.86 3.85 -5.26
N PHE A 20 4.30 4.94 -4.72
CA PHE A 20 3.90 6.11 -5.49
C PHE A 20 5.11 6.90 -5.99
N HIS A 21 6.13 7.13 -5.15
CA HIS A 21 7.38 7.77 -5.54
C HIS A 21 8.09 6.99 -6.67
N HIS A 22 8.07 5.66 -6.61
CA HIS A 22 8.58 4.77 -7.65
C HIS A 22 7.67 4.65 -8.88
N LYS A 23 6.52 5.33 -8.90
CA LYS A 23 5.52 5.30 -9.99
C LYS A 23 4.95 3.89 -10.27
N LEU A 24 4.96 3.01 -9.26
CA LEU A 24 4.38 1.67 -9.33
C LEU A 24 2.86 1.69 -9.14
N ILE A 25 2.38 2.65 -8.36
CA ILE A 25 0.96 2.99 -8.20
C ILE A 25 0.71 4.44 -8.61
N SER A 26 -0.55 4.76 -8.92
CA SER A 26 -0.98 6.09 -9.36
C SER A 26 -1.67 6.93 -8.28
N GLY A 27 -1.84 6.37 -7.08
CA GLY A 27 -2.43 7.06 -5.93
C GLY A 27 -2.79 6.07 -4.82
N TYR A 28 -3.05 6.59 -3.63
CA TYR A 28 -3.41 5.81 -2.45
C TYR A 28 -4.15 6.68 -1.43
N GLY A 29 -4.78 6.05 -0.45
CA GLY A 29 -5.46 6.73 0.65
C GLY A 29 -6.25 5.77 1.53
N ASP A 30 -7.07 6.30 2.42
CA ASP A 30 -7.92 5.48 3.27
C ASP A 30 -9.06 4.83 2.46
N GLY A 31 -9.46 3.63 2.89
CA GLY A 31 -10.68 2.98 2.41
C GLY A 31 -11.94 3.54 3.11
N PRO A 32 -13.13 3.12 2.66
CA PRO A 32 -14.38 3.49 3.32
C PRO A 32 -14.49 2.93 4.75
N ASN A 33 -13.76 1.86 5.06
CA ASN A 33 -13.73 1.22 6.39
C ASN A 33 -12.40 1.48 7.12
N SER A 34 -12.44 1.49 8.45
CA SER A 34 -11.26 1.78 9.31
C SER A 34 -10.14 0.74 9.23
N ASN A 35 -10.42 -0.44 8.67
CA ASN A 35 -9.49 -1.54 8.45
C ASN A 35 -9.13 -1.71 6.97
N GLU A 36 -9.53 -0.77 6.11
CA GLU A 36 -9.26 -0.80 4.68
C GLU A 36 -8.28 0.31 4.27
N TYR A 37 -7.62 0.05 3.15
CA TYR A 37 -6.75 0.98 2.45
C TYR A 37 -7.05 0.96 0.96
N GLN A 38 -7.09 2.13 0.35
CA GLN A 38 -7.29 2.28 -1.08
C GLN A 38 -5.95 2.43 -1.79
N ILE A 39 -5.74 1.66 -2.85
CA ILE A 39 -4.58 1.77 -3.74
C ILE A 39 -5.08 1.89 -5.18
N VAL A 40 -4.62 2.92 -5.90
CA VAL A 40 -4.93 3.12 -7.32
C VAL A 40 -3.84 2.49 -8.15
N PHE A 41 -4.07 1.26 -8.59
CA PHE A 41 -3.13 0.48 -9.39
C PHE A 41 -3.63 0.37 -10.84
N GLN A 42 -2.76 0.66 -11.80
CA GLN A 42 -3.11 0.68 -13.23
C GLN A 42 -4.32 1.57 -13.54
N GLY A 43 -4.42 2.72 -12.87
CA GLY A 43 -5.51 3.69 -13.02
C GLY A 43 -6.86 3.25 -12.43
N LYS A 44 -6.92 2.12 -11.72
CA LYS A 44 -8.15 1.64 -11.06
C LYS A 44 -8.00 1.66 -9.54
N PRO A 45 -8.92 2.34 -8.82
CA PRO A 45 -8.96 2.26 -7.37
C PRO A 45 -9.35 0.84 -6.93
N ARG A 46 -8.64 0.32 -5.94
CA ARG A 46 -8.90 -0.97 -5.30
C ARG A 46 -8.85 -0.78 -3.80
N HIS A 47 -9.75 -1.44 -3.08
CA HIS A 47 -9.76 -1.45 -1.62
C HIS A 47 -9.26 -2.81 -1.15
N PHE A 48 -8.35 -2.78 -0.19
CA PHE A 48 -7.74 -3.95 0.43
C PHE A 48 -7.91 -3.82 1.95
N SER A 49 -7.96 -4.94 2.66
CA SER A 49 -7.63 -4.91 4.09
C SER A 49 -6.21 -4.39 4.30
N LEU A 50 -5.88 -3.91 5.49
CA LEU A 50 -4.53 -3.43 5.80
C LEU A 50 -3.45 -4.51 5.54
N GLU A 51 -3.74 -5.76 5.88
CA GLU A 51 -2.84 -6.90 5.68
C GLU A 51 -2.62 -7.23 4.18
N GLU A 52 -3.69 -7.18 3.39
CA GLU A 52 -3.62 -7.38 1.93
C GLU A 52 -2.89 -6.22 1.26
N ALA A 53 -3.16 -4.98 1.68
CA ALA A 53 -2.49 -3.79 1.17
C ALA A 53 -0.98 -3.87 1.41
N ARG A 54 -0.57 -4.25 2.63
CA ARG A 54 0.84 -4.45 2.99
C ARG A 54 1.50 -5.49 2.10
N SER A 55 0.88 -6.66 1.95
CA SER A 55 1.42 -7.75 1.13
C SER A 55 1.57 -7.32 -0.33
N PHE A 56 0.53 -6.71 -0.91
CA PHE A 56 0.53 -6.21 -2.27
C PHE A 56 1.62 -5.16 -2.54
N LEU A 57 1.81 -4.21 -1.61
CA LEU A 57 2.82 -3.17 -1.75
C LEU A 57 4.25 -3.72 -1.59
N CYS A 58 4.45 -4.67 -0.67
CA CYS A 58 5.74 -5.37 -0.53
C CYS A 58 6.10 -6.13 -1.80
N GLU A 59 5.16 -6.88 -2.39
CA GLU A 59 5.37 -7.56 -3.68
C GLU A 59 5.72 -6.55 -4.78
N LEU A 60 5.01 -5.43 -4.86
CA LEU A 60 5.30 -4.39 -5.85
C LEU A 60 6.70 -3.78 -5.71
N LEU A 61 7.15 -3.53 -4.47
CA LEU A 61 8.41 -2.85 -4.19
C LEU A 61 9.62 -3.79 -4.28
N PHE A 62 9.48 -5.04 -3.84
CA PHE A 62 10.60 -5.95 -3.63
C PHE A 62 10.66 -7.11 -4.63
N ASP A 63 9.53 -7.50 -5.23
CA ASP A 63 9.48 -8.57 -6.24
C ASP A 63 9.43 -8.03 -7.69
N ASN A 64 9.66 -6.73 -7.90
CA ASN A 64 9.91 -6.17 -9.23
C ASN A 64 11.42 -6.24 -9.56
N PRO A 65 11.87 -7.17 -10.43
CA PRO A 65 13.29 -7.29 -10.79
C PRO A 65 13.86 -6.08 -11.58
N ILE A 66 13.03 -5.10 -11.94
CA ILE A 66 13.42 -3.95 -12.78
C ILE A 66 14.06 -2.82 -11.95
N LEU A 67 13.91 -2.78 -10.62
CA LEU A 67 14.48 -1.73 -9.76
C LEU A 67 15.89 -2.01 -9.24
N ASN A 68 16.46 -3.18 -9.57
CA ASN A 68 17.81 -3.61 -9.16
C ASN A 68 18.79 -3.75 -10.34
N SER A 69 18.54 -3.09 -11.49
CA SER A 69 19.40 -3.12 -12.68
C SER A 69 20.17 -1.82 -12.90
#